data_AF-A0A8T2V9K7-F1
#
_entry.id   AF-A0A8T2V9K7-F1
#
_cell.length_a   1.000
_cell.length_b   1.000
_cell.length_c   1.000
_cell.angle_alpha   90.00
_cell.angle_beta   90.00
_cell.angle_gamma   90.00
#
_symmetry.space_group_name_H-M   'P 1'
#
loop_
_entity.id
_entity.type
_entity.pdbx_description
1 polymer ?
#
loop_
_entity_poly.entity_id
_entity_poly.type
_entity_poly.pdbx_seq_one_letter_code
_entity_poly.pdbx_strand_id
1 'polypeptide(L)'
;MRLSWALVHSRNLSDVQRGILMLEAALDKKPDDDQKREIFYLLAVGNYRAGEMARARRYVDQALVISPDFRQGITLRKLIEDKIAKDGVIGIGIAAAAATVVAGGLAALLTKKR
;
A
#
# COMPACT_ATOMS: atom_id res chain seq x y z
N MET A 1 12.84 17.92 9.59
CA MET A 1 12.48 16.60 9.03
C MET A 1 13.41 15.45 9.43
N ARG A 2 14.73 15.64 9.57
CA ARG A 2 15.68 14.55 9.87
C ARG A 2 15.31 13.65 11.06
N LEU A 3 14.88 14.24 12.19
CA LEU A 3 14.49 13.46 13.38
C LEU A 3 13.23 12.63 13.12
N SER A 4 12.17 13.23 12.59
CA SER A 4 10.94 12.52 12.25
C SER A 4 11.18 11.39 11.25
N TRP A 5 12.08 11.61 10.26
CA TRP A 5 12.51 10.59 9.32
C TRP A 5 13.15 9.40 10.04
N ALA A 6 14.11 9.62 10.95
CA ALA A 6 14.75 8.54 11.68
C ALA A 6 13.75 7.77 12.55
N LEU A 7 12.83 8.48 13.20
CA LEU A 7 11.81 7.91 14.07
C LEU A 7 10.84 7.00 13.32
N VAL A 8 10.27 7.44 12.19
CA VAL A 8 9.38 6.58 11.39
C VAL A 8 10.11 5.38 10.79
N HIS A 9 11.45 5.41 10.73
CA HIS A 9 12.26 4.27 10.30
C HIS A 9 12.77 3.37 11.45
N SER A 10 12.46 3.71 12.71
CA SER A 10 12.89 2.94 13.90
C SER A 10 12.20 1.57 13.98
N ARG A 11 12.89 0.59 14.58
CA ARG A 11 12.33 -0.74 14.88
C ARG A 11 11.36 -0.70 16.07
N ASN A 12 11.44 0.34 16.90
CA ASN A 12 10.56 0.51 18.04
C ASN A 12 9.26 1.22 17.61
N LEU A 13 8.10 0.62 17.89
CA LEU A 13 6.80 1.21 17.55
C LEU A 13 6.54 2.54 18.25
N SER A 14 7.03 2.73 19.49
CA SER A 14 6.88 4.00 20.20
C SER A 14 7.60 5.15 19.51
N ASP A 15 8.77 4.88 18.92
CA ASP A 15 9.52 5.85 18.13
C ASP A 15 8.76 6.17 16.84
N VAL A 16 8.22 5.17 16.16
CA VAL A 16 7.43 5.35 14.93
C VAL A 16 6.21 6.23 15.21
N GLN A 17 5.47 5.95 16.28
CA GLN A 17 4.33 6.77 16.70
C GLN A 17 4.74 8.21 17.01
N ARG A 18 5.86 8.42 17.72
CA ARG A 18 6.40 9.76 17.95
C ARG A 18 6.75 10.46 16.64
N GLY A 19 7.36 9.76 15.69
CA GLY A 19 7.68 10.27 14.36
C GLY A 19 6.43 10.71 13.59
N ILE A 20 5.35 9.92 13.65
CA ILE A 20 4.06 10.25 13.04
C ILE A 20 3.49 11.54 13.63
N LEU A 21 3.41 11.65 14.96
CA LEU A 21 2.89 12.85 15.63
C LEU A 21 3.68 14.11 15.25
N MET A 22 5.01 13.99 15.15
CA MET A 22 5.87 15.09 14.74
C MET A 22 5.64 15.52 13.27
N LEU A 23 5.29 14.57 12.39
CA LEU A 23 4.98 14.85 11.00
C LEU A 23 3.59 15.47 10.84
N GLU A 24 2.60 15.01 11.61
CA GLU A 24 1.26 15.63 11.65
C GLU A 24 1.36 17.08 12.11
N ALA A 25 2.10 17.35 13.20
CA ALA A 25 2.36 18.72 13.65
C ALA A 25 3.17 19.57 12.65
N ALA A 26 3.89 18.94 11.72
CA ALA A 26 4.60 19.66 10.66
C ALA A 26 3.66 20.10 9.52
N LEU A 27 2.57 19.35 9.25
CA LEU A 27 1.56 19.76 8.27
C LEU A 27 0.84 21.04 8.68
N ASP A 28 0.62 21.24 9.99
CA ASP A 28 -0.04 22.43 10.52
C ASP A 28 0.77 23.72 10.31
N LYS A 29 2.08 23.59 10.04
CA LYS A 29 2.98 24.73 9.79
C LYS A 29 2.89 25.27 8.37
N LYS A 30 1.87 24.87 7.60
CA LYS A 30 1.65 25.27 6.19
C LYS A 30 2.91 25.10 5.32
N PRO A 31 3.44 23.88 5.18
CA PRO A 31 4.60 23.64 4.33
C PRO A 31 4.30 23.98 2.87
N ASP A 32 5.35 24.23 2.09
CA ASP A 32 5.25 24.25 0.63
C ASP A 32 4.86 22.86 0.08
N ASP A 33 4.53 22.78 -1.20
CA ASP A 33 4.01 21.54 -1.77
C ASP A 33 5.07 20.43 -1.84
N ASP A 34 6.35 20.78 -2.05
CA ASP A 34 7.45 19.82 -2.02
C ASP A 34 7.62 19.18 -0.64
N GLN A 35 7.56 20.00 0.41
CA GLN A 35 7.60 19.58 1.81
C GLN A 35 6.35 18.79 2.18
N LYS A 36 5.15 19.22 1.76
CA LYS A 36 3.90 18.47 1.99
C LYS A 36 3.99 17.08 1.38
N ARG A 37 4.46 16.96 0.13
CA ARG A 37 4.67 15.65 -0.52
C ARG A 37 5.60 14.78 0.32
N GLU A 38 6.73 15.31 0.77
CA GLU A 38 7.67 14.55 1.60
C GLU A 38 7.06 14.15 2.95
N ILE A 39 6.34 15.06 3.62
CA ILE A 39 5.66 14.78 4.89
C ILE A 39 4.59 13.70 4.72
N PHE A 40 3.74 13.80 3.69
CA PHE A 40 2.72 12.78 3.40
C PHE A 40 3.35 11.42 3.09
N TYR A 41 4.46 11.39 2.34
CA TYR A 41 5.19 10.16 2.11
C TYR A 41 5.73 9.55 3.40
N LEU A 42 6.32 10.34 4.29
CA LEU A 42 6.84 9.85 5.57
C LEU A 42 5.72 9.42 6.54
N LEU A 43 4.57 10.10 6.51
CA LEU A 43 3.37 9.68 7.23
C LEU A 43 2.88 8.32 6.72
N ALA A 44 2.90 8.10 5.40
CA ALA A 44 2.55 6.82 4.82
C ALA A 44 3.51 5.70 5.26
N VAL A 45 4.83 5.96 5.26
CA VAL A 45 5.84 5.01 5.75
C VAL A 45 5.63 4.68 7.24
N GLY A 46 5.42 5.70 8.07
CA GLY A 46 5.17 5.50 9.51
C GLY A 46 3.93 4.66 9.77
N ASN A 47 2.81 4.99 9.12
CA ASN A 47 1.55 4.24 9.28
C ASN A 47 1.65 2.82 8.70
N TYR A 48 2.35 2.61 7.59
CA TYR A 48 2.61 1.28 7.04
C TYR A 48 3.36 0.40 8.05
N ARG A 49 4.37 0.96 8.72
CA ARG A 49 5.15 0.23 9.75
C ARG A 49 4.38 0.02 11.05
N ALA A 50 3.47 0.92 11.39
CA ALA A 50 2.57 0.75 12.52
C ALA A 50 1.46 -0.29 12.27
N GLY A 51 1.30 -0.79 11.04
CA GLY A 51 0.24 -1.72 10.65
C GLY A 51 -1.05 -1.05 10.17
N GLU A 52 -1.11 0.28 10.19
CA GLU A 52 -2.28 1.08 9.83
C GLU A 52 -2.39 1.28 8.30
N MET A 53 -2.64 0.19 7.57
CA MET A 53 -2.63 0.18 6.09
C MET A 53 -3.60 1.18 5.47
N ALA A 54 -4.79 1.36 6.06
CA ALA A 54 -5.79 2.30 5.57
C ALA A 54 -5.30 3.76 5.65
N ARG A 55 -4.64 4.12 6.76
CA ARG A 55 -4.04 5.46 6.93
C ARG A 55 -2.83 5.62 6.01
N ALA A 56 -2.00 4.60 5.90
CA ALA A 56 -0.83 4.60 5.02
C ALA A 56 -1.24 4.86 3.56
N ARG A 57 -2.30 4.19 3.08
CA ARG A 57 -2.85 4.37 1.74
C ARG A 57 -3.30 5.81 1.50
N ARG A 58 -4.11 6.37 2.43
CA ARG A 58 -4.60 7.75 2.31
C ARG A 58 -3.46 8.76 2.20
N TYR A 59 -2.42 8.62 3.02
CA TYR A 59 -1.30 9.55 2.99
C TYR A 59 -0.44 9.41 1.72
N VAL A 60 -0.18 8.20 1.23
CA VAL A 60 0.58 8.05 -0.02
C VAL A 60 -0.20 8.57 -1.23
N ASP A 61 -1.53 8.41 -1.24
CA ASP A 61 -2.39 8.98 -2.28
C ASP A 61 -2.31 10.52 -2.27
N GLN A 62 -2.32 11.15 -1.09
CA GLN A 62 -2.13 12.61 -0.97
C GLN A 62 -0.76 13.06 -1.48
N ALA A 63 0.31 12.29 -1.23
CA ALA A 63 1.63 12.59 -1.79
C ALA A 63 1.64 12.52 -3.33
N LEU A 64 0.92 11.54 -3.90
CA LEU A 64 0.80 11.34 -5.35
C LEU A 64 -0.11 12.37 -6.04
N VAL A 65 -1.08 12.94 -5.33
CA VAL A 65 -1.86 14.09 -5.84
C VAL A 65 -0.95 15.30 -6.08
N ILE A 66 0.05 15.51 -5.21
CA ILE A 66 1.00 16.62 -5.35
C ILE A 66 2.04 16.33 -6.44
N SER A 67 2.58 15.11 -6.49
CA SER A 67 3.58 14.69 -7.49
C SER A 67 3.24 13.29 -8.01
N PRO A 68 2.48 13.21 -9.12
CA PRO A 68 2.02 11.93 -9.67
C PRO A 68 3.14 11.00 -10.16
N ASP A 69 4.30 11.56 -10.49
CA ASP A 69 5.48 10.88 -11.00
C ASP A 69 6.46 10.43 -9.89
N PHE A 70 6.08 10.61 -8.62
CA PHE A 70 6.92 10.28 -7.48
C PHE A 70 7.08 8.76 -7.29
N ARG A 71 8.14 8.21 -7.91
CA ARG A 71 8.41 6.76 -7.98
C ARG A 71 8.39 6.06 -6.62
N GLN A 72 8.91 6.70 -5.56
CA GLN A 72 8.92 6.12 -4.22
C GLN A 72 7.49 5.98 -3.67
N GLY A 73 6.65 7.00 -3.85
CA GLY A 73 5.22 6.97 -3.50
C GLY A 73 4.46 5.89 -4.28
N ILE A 74 4.69 5.79 -5.59
CA ILE A 74 4.07 4.75 -6.43
C ILE A 74 4.43 3.34 -5.92
N THR A 75 5.71 3.13 -5.61
CA THR A 75 6.20 1.84 -5.10
C THR A 75 5.57 1.51 -3.75
N LEU A 76 5.54 2.49 -2.83
CA LEU A 76 4.94 2.32 -1.51
C LEU A 76 3.44 2.03 -1.61
N ARG A 77 2.70 2.71 -2.49
CA ARG A 77 1.28 2.47 -2.71
C ARG A 77 1.02 1.02 -3.12
N LYS A 78 1.82 0.50 -4.05
CA LYS A 78 1.73 -0.91 -4.48
C LYS A 78 1.98 -1.87 -3.32
N LEU A 79 3.02 -1.63 -2.51
CA LEU A 79 3.30 -2.46 -1.33
C LEU A 79 2.15 -2.46 -0.31
N ILE A 80 1.50 -1.31 -0.10
CA ILE A 80 0.33 -1.19 0.76
C ILE A 80 -0.85 -1.97 0.17
N GLU A 81 -1.13 -1.83 -1.12
CA GLU A 81 -2.21 -2.54 -1.82
C GLU A 81 -2.01 -4.07 -1.78
N ASP A 82 -0.79 -4.54 -2.06
CA ASP A 82 -0.42 -5.96 -2.00
C ASP A 82 -0.60 -6.51 -0.57
N LYS A 83 -0.24 -5.73 0.45
CA LYS A 83 -0.41 -6.13 1.85
C LYS A 83 -1.88 -6.17 2.26
N ILE A 84 -2.69 -5.17 1.87
CA ILE A 84 -4.14 -5.18 2.11
C ILE A 84 -4.79 -6.39 1.45
N ALA A 85 -4.43 -6.69 0.20
CA ALA A 85 -4.95 -7.84 -0.51
C ALA A 85 -4.58 -9.16 0.20
N LYS A 86 -3.33 -9.31 0.62
CA LYS A 86 -2.87 -10.49 1.36
C LYS A 86 -3.57 -10.64 2.72
N ASP A 87 -3.67 -9.57 3.49
CA ASP A 87 -4.30 -9.61 4.82
C ASP A 87 -5.84 -9.81 4.69
N GLY A 88 -6.46 -9.29 3.63
CA GLY A 88 -7.87 -9.54 3.30
C GLY A 88 -8.16 -10.97 2.82
N VAL A 89 -7.22 -11.59 2.09
CA VAL A 89 -7.29 -13.00 1.66
C VAL A 89 -7.20 -13.98 2.84
N ILE A 90 -6.60 -13.57 3.97
CA ILE A 90 -6.54 -14.40 5.19
C ILE A 90 -7.88 -14.44 5.93
N GLY A 91 -8.74 -13.42 5.77
CA GLY A 91 -10.07 -13.35 6.41
C GLY A 91 -11.24 -13.81 5.54
N ILE A 92 -11.02 -13.95 4.24
CA ILE A 92 -12.03 -14.43 3.30
C ILE A 92 -11.50 -15.72 2.66
N GLY A 93 -11.88 -16.85 3.23
CA GLY A 93 -11.93 -18.08 2.47
C GLY A 93 -12.95 -17.94 1.33
N ILE A 94 -12.58 -17.29 0.23
CA ILE A 94 -13.27 -17.49 -1.05
C ILE A 94 -12.56 -18.63 -1.76
N ALA A 95 -13.21 -19.78 -1.62
CA ALA A 95 -13.11 -20.90 -2.52
C ALA A 95 -13.85 -20.60 -3.85
N ALA A 96 -13.29 -21.13 -4.95
CA ALA A 96 -13.91 -21.48 -6.24
C ALA A 96 -14.56 -20.33 -7.08
N ALA A 97 -14.51 -20.31 -8.42
CA ALA A 97 -14.55 -21.43 -9.36
C ALA A 97 -13.90 -21.12 -10.74
N ALA A 98 -13.29 -22.16 -11.31
CA ALA A 98 -13.22 -22.54 -12.72
C ALA A 98 -12.80 -21.50 -13.80
N ALA A 99 -11.54 -21.61 -14.21
CA ALA A 99 -11.20 -21.64 -15.64
C ALA A 99 -10.28 -22.85 -15.88
N THR A 100 -10.86 -24.03 -15.69
CA THR A 100 -10.36 -25.29 -16.22
C THR A 100 -10.17 -25.15 -17.73
N VAL A 101 -8.95 -25.40 -18.20
CA VAL A 101 -8.68 -26.00 -19.51
C VAL A 101 -9.31 -25.23 -20.69
N VAL A 102 -8.66 -24.15 -21.12
CA VAL A 102 -8.55 -23.89 -22.57
C VAL A 102 -7.43 -24.82 -23.06
N ALA A 103 -7.72 -26.12 -23.13
CA ALA A 103 -8.08 -26.82 -24.36
C ALA A 103 -6.94 -26.88 -25.40
N GLY A 104 -5.74 -27.24 -24.95
CA GLY A 104 -5.00 -28.30 -25.65
C GLY A 104 -5.75 -29.61 -25.40
N GLY A 105 -6.61 -30.01 -26.33
CA GLY A 105 -7.45 -31.20 -26.14
C GLY A 105 -8.42 -31.43 -27.29
N LEU A 106 -7.90 -31.91 -28.42
CA LEU A 106 -8.66 -32.60 -29.46
C LEU A 106 -9.36 -33.83 -28.86
N ALA A 107 -10.61 -33.72 -28.43
CA ALA A 107 -11.42 -34.89 -28.09
C ALA A 107 -12.93 -34.61 -28.21
N ALA A 108 -13.34 -34.05 -29.35
CA ALA A 108 -14.73 -34.14 -29.81
C ALA A 108 -14.75 -34.79 -31.19
N LEU A 109 -14.23 -36.02 -31.27
CA LEU A 109 -14.44 -36.91 -32.41
C LEU A 109 -15.37 -38.05 -31.96
N LEU A 110 -16.54 -38.05 -32.60
CA LEU A 110 -17.34 -39.22 -32.95
C LEU A 110 -18.19 -39.83 -31.84
N THR A 111 -19.38 -39.25 -31.67
CA THR A 111 -20.62 -40.02 -31.53
C THR A 111 -20.88 -40.80 -32.82
N LYS A 112 -20.79 -42.14 -32.77
CA LYS A 112 -21.59 -43.02 -33.63
C LYS A 112 -22.00 -44.26 -32.86
N LYS A 113 -23.28 -44.32 -32.50
CA LYS A 113 -23.97 -45.54 -32.08
C LYS A 113 -25.27 -45.63 -32.89
N ARG A 114 -25.39 -46.77 -33.59
CA ARG A 114 -26.41 -47.19 -34.57
C ARG A 114 -26.16 -46.76 -36.01
#